data_AF-M0MRF9-F1
#
_entry.id   AF-M0MRF9-F1
#
_cell.length_a   1.000
_cell.length_b   1.000
_cell.length_c   1.000
_cell.angle_alpha   90.00
_cell.angle_beta   90.00
_cell.angle_gamma   90.00
#
_symmetry.space_group_name_H-M   'P 1'
#
loop_
_entity.id
_entity.type
_entity.pdbx_description
1 polymer ?
#
loop_
_entity_poly.entity_id
_entity_poly.type
_entity_poly.pdbx_seq_one_letter_code
_entity_poly.pdbx_strand_id
1 'polypeptide(L)'
;MQLALAILDRSGSRIVSIDFVDNPYHGVHLDEEGELCRMSPKDGTTTCHRYCTAYLVSNGKPITLAMTYVRSDEKQADAVERVLDRVEAYTFEIELLLADSGFYNERVIRRSQEIAATVVPVAEKGDRLEEKLETHKSYMTTYRMYKDSERELRFPLAVSVSYQNGDRGKHGEVVRGYVACDLGDRTPSQVEHCYRKRSAIESSYRLYRSARAVTSTQDPIVRFAFVVVSFLLENLWLVLRWAVVARPRRGGRDLPEEFTFSVFCDWIRHALEEELERRWKIEMNGVGVPDAYTSAAG
;
A
#
# COMPACT_ATOMS: atom_id res chain seq x y z
N MET A 1 -7.46 16.85 -7.49
CA MET A 1 -8.06 15.53 -7.83
C MET A 1 -8.41 15.36 -9.31
N GLN A 2 -8.89 16.40 -10.02
CA GLN A 2 -9.09 16.36 -11.49
C GLN A 2 -7.84 15.91 -12.29
N LEU A 3 -6.63 16.24 -11.82
CA LEU A 3 -5.38 15.79 -12.45
C LEU A 3 -5.11 14.28 -12.34
N ALA A 4 -5.50 13.62 -11.23
CA ALA A 4 -5.33 12.17 -11.09
C ALA A 4 -6.25 11.41 -12.06
N LEU A 5 -7.48 11.92 -12.26
CA LEU A 5 -8.42 11.43 -13.28
C LEU A 5 -7.90 11.58 -14.71
N ALA A 6 -6.90 12.43 -14.97
CA ALA A 6 -6.33 12.62 -16.30
C ALA A 6 -5.40 11.46 -16.73
N ILE A 7 -4.85 10.68 -15.80
CA ILE A 7 -4.02 9.48 -16.09
C ILE A 7 -4.83 8.20 -15.99
N LEU A 8 -5.96 8.25 -15.30
CA LEU A 8 -6.89 7.14 -15.20
C LEU A 8 -7.62 7.00 -16.53
N ASP A 9 -7.57 5.79 -17.10
CA ASP A 9 -8.33 5.49 -18.30
C ASP A 9 -9.83 5.67 -18.01
N ARG A 10 -10.54 6.32 -18.94
CA ARG A 10 -11.99 6.52 -18.82
C ARG A 10 -12.75 5.21 -18.99
N SER A 11 -12.17 4.24 -19.72
CA SER A 11 -12.75 2.93 -20.03
C SER A 11 -12.14 1.75 -19.27
N GLY A 12 -11.14 1.99 -18.41
CA GLY A 12 -10.36 0.93 -17.78
C GLY A 12 -10.96 0.41 -16.47
N SER A 13 -10.78 -0.89 -16.24
CA SER A 13 -11.01 -1.55 -14.95
C SER A 13 -10.31 -0.80 -13.81
N ARG A 14 -11.06 -0.45 -12.76
CA ARG A 14 -10.56 0.27 -11.59
C ARG A 14 -10.51 -0.66 -10.41
N ILE A 15 -9.28 -1.04 -10.05
CA ILE A 15 -9.02 -1.92 -8.93
C ILE A 15 -8.53 -1.06 -7.78
N VAL A 16 -9.22 -1.07 -6.65
CA VAL A 16 -8.74 -0.44 -5.43
C VAL A 16 -8.09 -1.51 -4.55
N SER A 17 -6.92 -1.21 -4.01
CA SER A 17 -6.24 -2.05 -3.04
C SER A 17 -6.11 -1.34 -1.71
N ILE A 18 -6.40 -2.03 -0.62
CA ILE A 18 -6.23 -1.52 0.75
C ILE A 18 -5.07 -2.23 1.42
N ASP A 19 -4.33 -1.48 2.20
CA ASP A 19 -3.18 -2.00 2.91
C ASP A 19 -2.77 -1.12 4.12
N PHE A 20 -2.06 -1.73 5.07
CA PHE A 20 -1.48 -1.04 6.22
C PHE A 20 -0.02 -0.66 5.95
N VAL A 21 0.32 0.56 6.33
CA VAL A 21 1.67 1.11 6.22
C VAL A 21 2.23 1.29 7.62
N ASP A 22 3.20 0.46 7.97
CA ASP A 22 3.90 0.55 9.25
C ASP A 22 5.16 1.40 9.11
N ASN A 23 5.21 2.48 9.88
CA ASN A 23 6.37 3.35 9.99
C ASN A 23 7.06 3.10 11.35
N PRO A 24 8.18 2.35 11.39
CA PRO A 24 8.87 2.02 12.63
C PRO A 24 9.21 3.26 13.45
N TYR A 25 9.02 3.17 14.75
CA TYR A 25 9.26 4.26 15.68
C TYR A 25 9.97 3.78 16.93
N HIS A 26 10.99 4.52 17.38
CA HIS A 26 11.82 4.17 18.53
C HIS A 26 11.48 4.98 19.79
N GLY A 27 10.56 5.94 19.69
CA GLY A 27 10.11 6.73 20.83
C GLY A 27 8.93 6.10 21.56
N VAL A 28 8.44 6.84 22.55
CA VAL A 28 7.19 6.58 23.27
C VAL A 28 6.07 7.43 22.67
N HIS A 29 4.81 7.09 22.99
CA HIS A 29 3.68 7.96 22.64
C HIS A 29 3.89 9.36 23.23
N LEU A 30 3.41 10.39 22.54
CA LEU A 30 3.55 11.76 22.99
C LEU A 30 2.57 12.04 24.14
N ASP A 31 1.27 11.84 23.90
CA ASP A 31 0.21 12.17 24.83
C ASP A 31 -0.62 10.94 25.22
N GLU A 32 -0.98 10.09 24.26
CA GLU A 32 -1.91 8.97 24.47
C GLU A 32 -1.31 7.63 24.07
N GLU A 33 -1.45 6.60 24.91
CA GLU A 33 -0.97 5.23 24.62
C GLU A 33 -1.49 4.67 23.28
N GLY A 34 -2.70 5.11 22.90
CA GLY A 34 -3.37 4.78 21.64
C GLY A 34 -2.63 5.23 20.38
N GLU A 35 -1.63 6.12 20.49
CA GLU A 35 -0.91 6.63 19.33
C GLU A 35 -0.09 5.54 18.62
N LEU A 36 0.52 4.60 19.34
CA LEU A 36 1.49 3.68 18.73
C LEU A 36 0.93 2.27 18.58
N CYS A 37 1.00 1.76 17.35
CA CYS A 37 0.64 0.38 17.04
C CYS A 37 1.82 -0.57 17.25
N ARG A 38 1.52 -1.84 17.56
CA ARG A 38 2.51 -2.93 17.56
C ARG A 38 2.74 -3.46 16.15
N MET A 39 3.98 -3.81 15.86
CA MET A 39 4.42 -4.46 14.63
C MET A 39 5.43 -5.56 14.92
N SER A 40 5.65 -6.44 13.94
CA SER A 40 6.76 -7.39 13.99
C SER A 40 8.11 -6.66 14.12
N PRO A 41 9.11 -7.25 14.82
CA PRO A 41 10.40 -6.61 15.01
C PRO A 41 11.00 -6.13 13.68
N LYS A 42 11.34 -4.84 13.61
CA LYS A 42 11.98 -4.22 12.45
C LYS A 42 12.90 -3.10 12.90
N ASP A 43 14.11 -3.08 12.38
CA ASP A 43 15.13 -2.07 12.67
C ASP A 43 15.40 -1.86 14.18
N GLY A 44 15.11 -2.87 15.03
CA GLY A 44 15.29 -2.80 16.49
C GLY A 44 14.09 -2.25 17.27
N THR A 45 12.93 -2.04 16.65
CA THR A 45 11.68 -1.67 17.33
C THR A 45 10.52 -2.64 17.06
N THR A 46 9.53 -2.64 17.94
CA THR A 46 8.24 -3.35 17.80
C THR A 46 7.05 -2.39 17.81
N THR A 47 7.30 -1.08 17.78
CA THR A 47 6.29 -0.03 17.76
C THR A 47 6.38 0.78 16.47
N CYS A 48 5.23 1.27 16.02
CA CYS A 48 5.12 2.05 14.79
C CYS A 48 3.96 3.04 14.84
N HIS A 49 4.06 4.06 13.99
CA HIS A 49 2.87 4.73 13.50
C HIS A 49 2.32 3.92 12.34
N ARG A 50 1.05 3.52 12.43
CA ARG A 50 0.37 2.75 11.39
C ARG A 50 -0.62 3.63 10.65
N TYR A 51 -0.68 3.44 9.35
CA TYR A 51 -1.63 4.12 8.47
C TYR A 51 -2.40 3.10 7.65
N CYS A 52 -3.70 3.31 7.45
CA CYS A 52 -4.48 2.54 6.47
C CYS A 52 -4.53 3.36 5.18
N THR A 53 -4.19 2.73 4.06
CA THR A 53 -4.09 3.37 2.75
C THR A 53 -4.92 2.65 1.72
N ALA A 54 -5.57 3.40 0.84
CA ALA A 54 -6.24 2.89 -0.36
C ALA A 54 -5.55 3.40 -1.61
N TYR A 55 -5.18 2.47 -2.50
CA TYR A 55 -4.53 2.73 -3.77
C TYR A 55 -5.46 2.33 -4.91
N LEU A 56 -5.59 3.20 -5.90
CA LEU A 56 -6.16 2.83 -7.19
C LEU A 56 -5.06 2.26 -8.08
N VAL A 57 -5.21 1.00 -8.48
CA VAL A 57 -4.36 0.34 -9.46
C VAL A 57 -5.03 0.42 -10.82
N SER A 58 -4.49 1.27 -11.70
CA SER A 58 -4.90 1.35 -13.10
C SER A 58 -3.70 1.13 -14.00
N ASN A 59 -3.78 0.14 -14.90
CA ASN A 59 -2.68 -0.21 -15.82
C ASN A 59 -1.33 -0.42 -15.10
N GLY A 60 -1.36 -1.09 -13.94
CA GLY A 60 -0.16 -1.39 -13.13
C GLY A 60 0.40 -0.20 -12.34
N LYS A 61 -0.33 0.92 -12.27
CA LYS A 61 0.11 2.15 -11.59
C LYS A 61 -0.71 2.36 -10.33
N PRO A 62 -0.11 2.29 -9.13
CA PRO A 62 -0.80 2.63 -7.89
C PRO A 62 -0.87 4.15 -7.74
N ILE A 63 -2.07 4.69 -7.55
CA ILE A 63 -2.31 6.08 -7.16
C ILE A 63 -2.93 6.05 -5.76
N THR A 64 -2.35 6.76 -4.81
CA THR A 64 -2.92 6.85 -3.46
C THR A 64 -4.20 7.69 -3.50
N LEU A 65 -5.34 7.11 -3.15
CA LEU A 65 -6.63 7.81 -3.11
C LEU A 65 -6.85 8.43 -1.73
N ALA A 66 -6.78 7.60 -0.69
CA ALA A 66 -7.11 7.97 0.67
C ALA A 66 -6.16 7.30 1.65
N MET A 67 -5.96 7.96 2.79
CA MET A 67 -5.18 7.43 3.90
C MET A 67 -5.74 7.93 5.22
N THR A 68 -5.66 7.11 6.27
CA THR A 68 -5.99 7.52 7.62
C THR A 68 -5.01 6.98 8.65
N TYR A 69 -4.89 7.69 9.77
CA TYR A 69 -4.12 7.24 10.93
C TYR A 69 -4.83 6.07 11.61
N VAL A 70 -4.04 5.06 12.03
CA VAL A 70 -4.52 3.90 12.79
C VAL A 70 -3.97 3.98 14.21
N ARG A 71 -4.87 4.07 15.16
CA ARG A 71 -4.56 4.03 16.60
C ARG A 71 -4.54 2.59 17.10
N SER A 72 -3.83 2.35 18.20
CA SER A 72 -3.78 1.03 18.84
C SER A 72 -4.99 0.74 19.73
N ASP A 73 -5.74 1.77 20.12
CA ASP A 73 -6.97 1.70 20.91
C ASP A 73 -8.25 1.65 20.05
N GLU A 74 -8.13 1.70 18.72
CA GLU A 74 -9.24 1.48 17.79
C GLU A 74 -9.20 0.08 17.16
N LYS A 75 -10.35 -0.39 16.66
CA LYS A 75 -10.36 -1.62 15.86
C LYS A 75 -9.81 -1.28 14.47
N GLN A 76 -8.94 -2.13 13.95
CA GLN A 76 -8.41 -1.98 12.58
C GLN A 76 -9.53 -1.85 11.53
N ALA A 77 -10.65 -2.53 11.72
CA ALA A 77 -11.83 -2.41 10.86
C ALA A 77 -12.39 -0.98 10.82
N ASP A 78 -12.37 -0.23 11.93
CA ASP A 78 -12.85 1.16 11.98
C ASP A 78 -11.97 2.06 11.10
N ALA A 79 -10.65 1.85 11.09
CA ALA A 79 -9.74 2.56 10.21
C ALA A 79 -9.97 2.23 8.73
N VAL A 80 -10.27 0.97 8.42
CA VAL A 80 -10.54 0.52 7.05
C VAL A 80 -11.87 1.08 6.55
N GLU A 81 -12.92 1.03 7.36
CA GLU A 81 -14.22 1.64 7.04
C GLU A 81 -14.06 3.14 6.75
N ARG A 82 -13.31 3.89 7.58
CA ARG A 82 -13.00 5.32 7.32
C ARG A 82 -12.32 5.55 5.97
N VAL A 83 -11.43 4.66 5.54
CA VAL A 83 -10.76 4.77 4.23
C VAL A 83 -11.70 4.39 3.10
N LEU A 84 -12.50 3.33 3.28
CA LEU A 84 -13.51 2.88 2.32
C LEU A 84 -14.60 3.93 2.09
N ASP A 85 -15.08 4.60 3.13
CA ASP A 85 -16.08 5.68 3.03
C ASP A 85 -15.54 6.83 2.18
N ARG A 86 -14.25 7.16 2.33
CA ARG A 86 -13.60 8.17 1.47
C ARG A 86 -13.48 7.69 0.03
N VAL A 87 -13.20 6.41 -0.19
CA VAL A 87 -13.08 5.78 -1.52
C VAL A 87 -14.44 5.71 -2.24
N GLU A 88 -15.51 5.37 -1.54
CA GLU A 88 -16.88 5.32 -2.07
C GLU A 88 -17.39 6.71 -2.47
N ALA A 89 -16.92 7.76 -1.78
CA ALA A 89 -17.26 9.15 -2.11
C ALA A 89 -16.69 9.65 -3.45
N TYR A 90 -15.82 8.88 -4.12
CA TYR A 90 -15.32 9.25 -5.44
C TYR A 90 -16.37 8.96 -6.52
N THR A 91 -16.46 9.83 -7.53
CA THR A 91 -17.48 9.76 -8.60
C THR A 91 -17.20 8.71 -9.67
N PHE A 92 -16.36 7.70 -9.39
CA PHE A 92 -15.97 6.70 -10.36
C PHE A 92 -16.30 5.30 -9.86
N GLU A 93 -16.73 4.44 -10.78
CA GLU A 93 -17.03 3.05 -10.48
C GLU A 93 -15.75 2.28 -10.13
N ILE A 94 -15.83 1.48 -9.06
CA ILE A 94 -14.79 0.57 -8.60
C ILE A 94 -15.23 -0.84 -8.98
N GLU A 95 -14.43 -1.51 -9.80
CA GLU A 95 -14.77 -2.86 -10.26
C GLU A 95 -14.38 -3.91 -9.22
N LEU A 96 -13.23 -3.70 -8.55
CA LEU A 96 -12.66 -4.70 -7.67
C LEU A 96 -11.91 -4.07 -6.50
N LEU A 97 -12.18 -4.56 -5.29
CA LEU A 97 -11.44 -4.29 -4.07
C LEU A 97 -10.53 -5.47 -3.72
N LEU A 98 -9.26 -5.16 -3.46
CA LEU A 98 -8.23 -6.11 -3.05
C LEU A 98 -7.72 -5.73 -1.65
N ALA A 99 -7.63 -6.69 -0.74
CA ALA A 99 -7.00 -6.48 0.56
C ALA A 99 -6.08 -7.66 0.91
N ASP A 100 -5.08 -7.47 1.76
CA ASP A 100 -4.28 -8.60 2.23
C ASP A 100 -5.02 -9.47 3.26
N SER A 101 -4.37 -10.56 3.65
CA SER A 101 -4.88 -11.51 4.63
C SER A 101 -5.12 -10.90 6.02
N GLY A 102 -4.38 -9.87 6.43
CA GLY A 102 -4.64 -9.11 7.67
C GLY A 102 -6.00 -8.41 7.68
N PHE A 103 -6.62 -8.23 6.51
CA PHE A 103 -7.98 -7.72 6.35
C PHE A 103 -9.05 -8.82 6.26
N TYR A 104 -8.72 -10.09 6.53
CA TYR A 104 -9.68 -11.18 6.65
C TYR A 104 -10.53 -11.02 7.92
N ASN A 105 -11.41 -10.04 7.89
CA ASN A 105 -12.26 -9.61 8.99
C ASN A 105 -13.68 -9.40 8.46
N GLU A 106 -14.69 -9.91 9.16
CA GLU A 106 -16.09 -9.87 8.70
C GLU A 106 -16.60 -8.44 8.44
N ARG A 107 -16.26 -7.45 9.27
CA ARG A 107 -16.67 -6.06 9.05
C ARG A 107 -16.05 -5.49 7.78
N VAL A 108 -14.76 -5.73 7.58
CA VAL A 108 -14.03 -5.26 6.39
C VAL A 108 -14.58 -5.91 5.13
N ILE A 109 -14.80 -7.23 5.14
CA ILE A 109 -15.37 -7.95 3.99
C ILE A 109 -16.78 -7.44 3.70
N ARG A 110 -17.63 -7.26 4.73
CA ARG A 110 -19.00 -6.75 4.57
C ARG A 110 -19.00 -5.36 3.97
N ARG A 111 -18.18 -4.44 4.47
CA ARG A 111 -18.11 -3.07 3.92
C ARG A 111 -17.55 -3.07 2.49
N SER A 112 -16.54 -3.89 2.22
CA SER A 112 -15.92 -3.93 0.88
C SER A 112 -16.88 -4.44 -0.19
N GLN A 113 -17.66 -5.50 0.09
CA GLN A 113 -18.63 -6.04 -0.88
C GLN A 113 -19.83 -5.11 -1.14
N GLU A 114 -20.10 -4.13 -0.27
CA GLU A 114 -21.11 -3.10 -0.54
C GLU A 114 -20.64 -2.11 -1.62
N ILE A 115 -19.32 -1.97 -1.78
CA ILE A 115 -18.69 -0.99 -2.67
C ILE A 115 -18.36 -1.62 -4.03
N ALA A 116 -17.79 -2.82 -4.04
CA ALA A 116 -17.35 -3.51 -5.26
C ALA A 116 -17.15 -5.01 -5.05
N ALA A 117 -16.96 -5.75 -6.15
CA ALA A 117 -16.47 -7.13 -6.08
C ALA A 117 -15.19 -7.18 -5.24
N THR A 118 -15.03 -8.18 -4.38
CA THR A 118 -14.01 -8.14 -3.32
C THR A 118 -13.22 -9.43 -3.28
N VAL A 119 -11.89 -9.31 -3.25
CA VAL A 119 -10.96 -10.42 -3.04
C VAL A 119 -10.05 -10.19 -1.84
N VAL A 120 -10.16 -11.08 -0.85
CA VAL A 120 -9.33 -11.08 0.36
C VAL A 120 -8.79 -12.50 0.59
N PRO A 121 -7.46 -12.71 0.67
CA PRO A 121 -6.91 -14.01 1.03
C PRO A 121 -7.31 -14.39 2.43
N VAL A 122 -7.55 -15.67 2.66
CA VAL A 122 -7.89 -16.14 3.99
C VAL A 122 -6.64 -16.30 4.86
N ALA A 123 -6.63 -15.71 6.05
CA ALA A 123 -5.49 -15.71 6.98
C ALA A 123 -5.62 -16.76 8.09
N GLU A 124 -6.78 -16.80 8.73
CA GLU A 124 -7.03 -17.65 9.89
C GLU A 124 -7.66 -18.96 9.45
N LYS A 125 -6.93 -20.04 9.65
CA LYS A 125 -7.38 -21.38 9.34
C LYS A 125 -7.87 -22.06 10.61
N GLY A 126 -9.12 -21.78 10.98
CA GLY A 126 -9.81 -22.70 11.91
C GLY A 126 -10.05 -24.04 11.22
N ASP A 127 -10.25 -25.10 12.00
CA ASP A 127 -10.37 -26.50 11.51
C ASP A 127 -11.27 -26.65 10.27
N ARG A 128 -12.43 -25.97 10.26
CA ARG A 128 -13.39 -25.99 9.13
C ARG A 128 -12.86 -25.41 7.83
N LEU A 129 -11.99 -24.41 7.93
CA LEU A 129 -11.33 -23.84 6.76
C LEU A 129 -10.13 -24.70 6.37
N GLU A 130 -9.37 -25.24 7.32
CA GLU A 130 -8.28 -26.18 7.04
C GLU A 130 -8.77 -27.37 6.22
N GLU A 131 -9.86 -28.02 6.64
CA GLU A 131 -10.50 -29.12 5.91
C GLU A 131 -10.83 -28.74 4.45
N LYS A 132 -11.27 -27.50 4.21
CA LYS A 132 -11.55 -27.02 2.85
C LYS A 132 -10.28 -26.78 2.03
N LEU A 133 -9.18 -26.42 2.68
CA LEU A 133 -7.89 -26.17 2.03
C LEU A 133 -7.03 -27.44 1.89
N GLU A 134 -7.42 -28.54 2.52
CA GLU A 134 -6.85 -29.88 2.31
C GLU A 134 -7.36 -30.51 1.01
N THR A 135 -6.86 -30.00 -0.11
CA THR A 135 -7.26 -30.45 -1.45
C THR A 135 -6.12 -30.37 -2.46
N HIS A 136 -6.21 -31.19 -3.51
CA HIS A 136 -5.32 -31.15 -4.68
C HIS A 136 -6.02 -30.56 -5.92
N LYS A 137 -7.24 -30.03 -5.77
CA LYS A 137 -8.04 -29.48 -6.87
C LYS A 137 -8.59 -28.11 -6.53
N SER A 138 -8.53 -27.20 -7.50
CA SER A 138 -9.16 -25.89 -7.40
C SER A 138 -10.69 -26.03 -7.48
N TYR A 139 -11.42 -25.35 -6.60
CA TYR A 139 -12.88 -25.31 -6.64
C TYR A 139 -13.46 -24.03 -6.01
N MET A 140 -14.70 -23.71 -6.37
CA MET A 140 -15.51 -22.66 -5.72
C MET A 140 -16.46 -23.31 -4.71
N THR A 141 -16.64 -22.69 -3.55
CA THR A 141 -17.61 -23.13 -2.53
C THR A 141 -18.18 -21.91 -1.81
N THR A 142 -19.12 -22.14 -0.89
CA THR A 142 -19.60 -21.10 0.04
C THR A 142 -19.01 -21.36 1.42
N TYR A 143 -18.53 -20.31 2.07
CA TYR A 143 -18.05 -20.36 3.44
C TYR A 143 -18.92 -19.48 4.35
N ARG A 144 -19.08 -19.91 5.61
CA ARG A 144 -19.82 -19.20 6.66
C ARG A 144 -18.84 -18.83 7.77
N MET A 145 -18.33 -17.60 7.74
CA MET A 145 -17.52 -17.05 8.82
C MET A 145 -18.42 -16.78 10.04
N TYR A 146 -17.92 -17.08 11.24
CA TYR A 146 -18.67 -16.98 12.50
C TYR A 146 -20.07 -17.63 12.45
N LYS A 147 -20.13 -18.83 11.85
CA LYS A 147 -21.35 -19.61 11.67
C LYS A 147 -22.19 -19.67 12.97
N ASP A 148 -23.49 -19.43 12.83
CA ASP A 148 -24.49 -19.52 13.91
C ASP A 148 -24.30 -18.45 15.02
N SER A 149 -23.76 -17.27 14.64
CA SER A 149 -23.64 -16.09 15.50
C SER A 149 -24.25 -14.84 14.86
N GLU A 150 -24.45 -13.77 15.63
CA GLU A 150 -24.90 -12.46 15.11
C GLU A 150 -23.93 -11.85 14.09
N ARG A 151 -22.67 -12.27 14.11
CA ARG A 151 -21.61 -11.83 13.18
C ARG A 151 -21.47 -12.76 11.99
N GLU A 152 -22.41 -13.65 11.74
CA GLU A 152 -22.32 -14.58 10.62
C GLU A 152 -22.20 -13.82 9.29
N LEU A 153 -21.19 -14.19 8.51
CA LEU A 153 -21.00 -13.69 7.15
C LEU A 153 -20.85 -14.87 6.20
N ARG A 154 -21.69 -14.89 5.16
CA ARG A 154 -21.63 -15.87 4.08
C ARG A 154 -20.99 -15.24 2.86
N PHE A 155 -20.01 -15.91 2.27
CA PHE A 155 -19.36 -15.44 1.05
C PHE A 155 -18.91 -16.61 0.16
N PRO A 156 -18.77 -16.39 -1.16
CA PRO A 156 -18.06 -17.32 -2.04
C PRO A 156 -16.59 -17.43 -1.63
N LEU A 157 -16.11 -18.66 -1.48
CA LEU A 157 -14.73 -19.02 -1.21
C LEU A 157 -14.14 -19.69 -2.45
N ALA A 158 -13.13 -19.06 -3.02
CA ALA A 158 -12.31 -19.63 -4.08
C ALA A 158 -11.12 -20.37 -3.46
N VAL A 159 -11.05 -21.68 -3.66
CA VAL A 159 -9.88 -22.49 -3.30
C VAL A 159 -9.06 -22.71 -4.56
N SER A 160 -7.91 -22.05 -4.65
CA SER A 160 -6.99 -22.16 -5.78
C SER A 160 -5.81 -23.05 -5.41
N VAL A 161 -5.63 -24.12 -6.17
CA VAL A 161 -4.47 -25.00 -6.13
C VAL A 161 -3.54 -24.59 -7.28
N SER A 162 -2.31 -24.24 -6.94
CA SER A 162 -1.29 -23.78 -7.88
C SER A 162 0.04 -24.50 -7.62
N TYR A 163 0.93 -24.54 -8.60
CA TYR A 163 2.26 -25.13 -8.42
C TYR A 163 3.34 -24.05 -8.36
N GLN A 164 4.21 -24.09 -7.34
CA GLN A 164 5.40 -23.26 -7.28
C GLN A 164 6.53 -23.94 -8.06
N ASN A 165 6.93 -23.34 -9.18
CA ASN A 165 8.01 -23.84 -10.03
C ASN A 165 9.32 -23.08 -9.76
N GLY A 166 9.85 -23.19 -8.55
CA GLY A 166 11.05 -22.45 -8.11
C GLY A 166 10.77 -20.99 -7.70
N ASP A 167 9.49 -20.60 -7.61
CA ASP A 167 9.11 -19.28 -7.09
C ASP A 167 9.58 -19.14 -5.64
N ARG A 168 10.41 -18.12 -5.38
CA ARG A 168 11.12 -17.90 -4.10
C ARG A 168 11.92 -19.13 -3.62
N GLY A 169 12.43 -19.93 -4.55
CA GLY A 169 13.20 -21.15 -4.25
C GLY A 169 12.36 -22.31 -3.72
N LYS A 170 11.02 -22.23 -3.82
CA LYS A 170 10.10 -23.27 -3.35
C LYS A 170 9.56 -24.08 -4.52
N HIS A 171 9.44 -25.39 -4.29
CA HIS A 171 8.84 -26.33 -5.22
C HIS A 171 7.67 -27.04 -4.55
N GLY A 172 6.59 -27.24 -5.31
CA GLY A 172 5.45 -28.03 -4.86
C GLY A 172 4.11 -27.32 -5.00
N GLU A 173 3.07 -28.05 -4.64
CA GLU A 173 1.70 -27.57 -4.67
C GLU A 173 1.45 -26.57 -3.53
N VAL A 174 0.72 -25.50 -3.85
CA VAL A 174 0.29 -24.49 -2.90
C VAL A 174 -1.20 -24.24 -3.07
N VAL A 175 -1.93 -24.51 -1.98
CA VAL A 175 -3.36 -24.23 -1.86
C VAL A 175 -3.56 -22.87 -1.20
N ARG A 176 -4.37 -22.01 -1.83
CA ARG A 176 -4.73 -20.68 -1.33
C ARG A 176 -6.24 -20.52 -1.33
N GLY A 177 -6.79 -20.00 -0.22
CA GLY A 177 -8.19 -19.63 -0.12
C GLY A 177 -8.37 -18.13 -0.29
N TYR A 178 -9.42 -17.73 -1.01
CA TYR A 178 -9.80 -16.33 -1.20
C TYR A 178 -11.29 -16.14 -0.97
N VAL A 179 -11.65 -15.15 -0.16
CA VAL A 179 -12.97 -14.53 -0.22
C VAL A 179 -13.14 -13.96 -1.62
N ALA A 180 -14.27 -14.21 -2.29
CA ALA A 180 -14.51 -13.86 -3.69
C ALA A 180 -15.93 -13.32 -3.89
N CYS A 181 -16.28 -12.23 -3.21
CA CYS A 181 -17.60 -11.61 -3.32
C CYS A 181 -17.81 -11.04 -4.72
N ASP A 182 -19.00 -11.27 -5.30
CA ASP A 182 -19.39 -10.92 -6.67
C ASP A 182 -18.46 -11.41 -7.79
N LEU A 183 -17.82 -12.57 -7.55
CA LEU A 183 -16.95 -13.26 -8.51
C LEU A 183 -17.34 -14.73 -8.70
N GLY A 184 -18.63 -15.06 -8.51
CA GLY A 184 -19.14 -16.43 -8.58
C GLY A 184 -19.08 -17.07 -9.97
N ASP A 185 -18.98 -16.26 -11.02
CA ASP A 185 -18.78 -16.67 -12.42
C ASP A 185 -17.30 -16.95 -12.76
N ARG A 186 -16.37 -16.63 -11.85
CA ARG A 186 -14.94 -16.82 -12.04
C ARG A 186 -14.48 -18.19 -11.54
N THR A 187 -13.43 -18.71 -12.18
CA THR A 187 -12.70 -19.87 -11.66
C THR A 187 -11.76 -19.46 -10.53
N PRO A 188 -11.37 -20.37 -9.62
CA PRO A 188 -10.45 -20.02 -8.54
C PRO A 188 -9.11 -19.46 -9.01
N SER A 189 -8.60 -19.96 -10.14
CA SER A 189 -7.37 -19.44 -10.75
C SER A 189 -7.55 -18.02 -11.31
N GLN A 190 -8.74 -17.66 -11.81
CA GLN A 190 -9.05 -16.29 -12.20
C GLN A 190 -9.14 -15.35 -10.98
N VAL A 191 -9.73 -15.81 -9.87
CA VAL A 191 -9.76 -15.06 -8.60
C VAL A 191 -8.34 -14.81 -8.09
N GLU A 192 -7.49 -15.84 -8.08
CA GLU A 192 -6.08 -15.69 -7.72
C GLU A 192 -5.35 -14.72 -8.65
N HIS A 193 -5.61 -14.78 -9.96
CA HIS A 193 -5.03 -13.85 -10.92
C HIS A 193 -5.47 -12.39 -10.67
N CYS A 194 -6.75 -12.16 -10.36
CA CYS A 194 -7.25 -10.86 -9.93
C CYS A 194 -6.51 -10.37 -8.68
N TYR A 195 -6.36 -11.23 -7.66
CA TYR A 195 -5.65 -10.88 -6.44
C TYR A 195 -4.18 -10.49 -6.69
N ARG A 196 -3.48 -11.18 -7.59
CA ARG A 196 -2.07 -10.89 -7.92
C ARG A 196 -1.84 -9.48 -8.45
N LYS A 197 -2.87 -8.81 -8.99
CA LYS A 197 -2.80 -7.40 -9.42
C LYS A 197 -2.48 -6.44 -8.25
N ARG A 198 -2.73 -6.85 -7.00
CA ARG A 198 -2.34 -6.11 -5.78
C ARG A 198 -0.84 -5.83 -5.72
N SER A 199 0.00 -6.70 -6.27
CA SER A 199 1.47 -6.53 -6.24
C SER A 199 1.97 -5.19 -6.80
N ALA A 200 1.16 -4.51 -7.63
CA ALA A 200 1.46 -3.16 -8.11
C ALA A 200 1.71 -2.14 -6.97
N ILE A 201 1.07 -2.31 -5.80
CA ILE A 201 1.25 -1.40 -4.66
C ILE A 201 2.64 -1.49 -4.02
N GLU A 202 3.37 -2.60 -4.20
CA GLU A 202 4.71 -2.77 -3.62
C GLU A 202 5.69 -1.71 -4.13
N SER A 203 5.52 -1.28 -5.39
CA SER A 203 6.30 -0.20 -5.97
C SER A 203 6.04 1.13 -5.28
N SER A 204 4.78 1.42 -4.93
CA SER A 204 4.43 2.64 -4.20
C SER A 204 5.10 2.66 -2.82
N TYR A 205 5.09 1.53 -2.11
CA TYR A 205 5.81 1.43 -0.84
C TYR A 205 7.31 1.66 -0.91
N ARG A 206 7.95 1.22 -2.01
CA ARG A 206 9.37 1.49 -2.21
C ARG A 206 9.62 2.98 -2.43
N LEU A 207 8.78 3.66 -3.21
CA LEU A 207 8.87 5.09 -3.47
C LEU A 207 8.58 5.92 -2.21
N TYR A 208 7.46 5.65 -1.53
CA TYR A 208 7.13 6.26 -0.24
C TYR A 208 8.31 6.18 0.74
N ARG A 209 8.91 4.98 0.90
CA ARG A 209 10.06 4.81 1.80
C ARG A 209 11.26 5.68 1.43
N SER A 210 11.47 5.96 0.15
CA SER A 210 12.56 6.85 -0.33
C SER A 210 12.28 8.35 -0.15
N ALA A 211 11.03 8.81 -0.27
CA ALA A 211 10.68 10.22 -0.09
C ALA A 211 10.30 10.61 1.34
N ARG A 212 10.09 9.62 2.22
CA ARG A 212 9.70 9.85 3.61
C ARG A 212 10.67 10.79 4.29
N ALA A 213 10.16 11.91 4.79
CA ALA A 213 10.93 12.85 5.59
C ALA A 213 11.51 12.16 6.84
N VAL A 214 12.81 12.34 7.07
CA VAL A 214 13.46 11.95 8.32
C VAL A 214 13.22 13.05 9.34
N THR A 215 12.66 12.71 10.50
CA THR A 215 12.31 13.68 11.54
C THR A 215 12.56 13.12 12.94
N SER A 216 12.98 14.00 13.85
CA SER A 216 13.11 13.73 15.28
C SER A 216 11.85 14.08 16.08
N THR A 217 10.84 14.70 15.46
CA THR A 217 9.62 15.10 16.17
C THR A 217 8.89 13.88 16.75
N GLN A 218 8.37 14.02 17.97
CA GLN A 218 7.54 12.98 18.60
C GLN A 218 6.06 13.15 18.25
N ASP A 219 5.66 14.32 17.74
CA ASP A 219 4.27 14.64 17.41
C ASP A 219 3.72 13.73 16.29
N PRO A 220 2.72 12.87 16.57
CA PRO A 220 2.15 11.95 15.59
C PRO A 220 1.41 12.66 14.45
N ILE A 221 0.85 13.86 14.69
CA ILE A 221 0.16 14.66 13.67
C ILE A 221 1.17 15.20 12.67
N VAL A 222 2.29 15.75 13.14
CA VAL A 222 3.36 16.23 12.26
C VAL A 222 3.98 15.08 11.48
N ARG A 223 4.22 13.93 12.12
CA ARG A 223 4.71 12.72 11.43
C ARG A 223 3.72 12.25 10.37
N PHE A 224 2.41 12.25 10.67
CA PHE A 224 1.39 11.91 9.70
C PHE A 224 1.34 12.89 8.53
N ALA A 225 1.48 14.19 8.78
CA ALA A 225 1.56 15.21 7.73
C ALA A 225 2.73 14.93 6.76
N PHE A 226 3.90 14.54 7.26
CA PHE A 226 5.01 14.13 6.39
C PHE A 226 4.69 12.90 5.54
N VAL A 227 3.96 11.93 6.08
CA VAL A 227 3.50 10.75 5.33
C VAL A 227 2.53 11.17 4.21
N VAL A 228 1.57 12.04 4.53
CA VAL A 228 0.63 12.59 3.55
C VAL A 228 1.38 13.32 2.43
N VAL A 229 2.31 14.21 2.76
CA VAL A 229 3.12 14.94 1.78
C VAL A 229 3.93 13.97 0.90
N SER A 230 4.49 12.91 1.47
CA SER A 230 5.26 11.91 0.71
C SER A 230 4.40 11.23 -0.37
N PHE A 231 3.19 10.79 -0.01
CA PHE A 231 2.25 10.20 -0.99
C PHE A 231 1.70 11.22 -1.99
N LEU A 232 1.53 12.49 -1.59
CA LEU A 232 1.14 13.55 -2.52
C LEU A 232 2.23 13.84 -3.56
N LEU A 233 3.51 13.86 -3.15
CA LEU A 233 4.64 14.01 -4.06
C LEU A 233 4.74 12.82 -5.02
N GLU A 234 4.54 11.60 -4.52
CA GLU A 234 4.49 10.40 -5.38
C GLU A 234 3.35 10.49 -6.40
N ASN A 235 2.14 10.83 -5.96
CA ASN A 235 0.99 11.02 -6.83
C ASN A 235 1.25 12.11 -7.89
N LEU A 236 1.83 13.24 -7.50
CA LEU A 236 2.15 14.34 -8.40
C LEU A 236 3.21 13.92 -9.42
N TRP A 237 4.27 13.23 -8.99
CA TRP A 237 5.26 12.69 -9.90
C TRP A 237 4.66 11.71 -10.89
N LEU A 238 3.82 10.77 -10.45
CA LEU A 238 3.12 9.84 -11.33
C LEU A 238 2.25 10.58 -12.34
N VAL A 239 1.54 11.62 -11.90
CA VAL A 239 0.72 12.47 -12.75
C VAL A 239 1.56 13.15 -13.82
N LEU A 240 2.65 13.82 -13.45
CA LEU A 240 3.53 14.52 -14.38
C LEU A 240 4.22 13.55 -15.34
N ARG A 241 4.76 12.47 -14.79
CA ARG A 241 5.46 11.44 -15.55
C ARG A 241 4.58 10.87 -16.65
N TRP A 242 3.30 10.66 -16.37
CA TRP A 242 2.38 10.11 -17.36
C TRP A 242 1.69 11.15 -18.23
N ALA A 243 1.13 12.21 -17.65
CA ALA A 243 0.33 13.19 -18.37
C ALA A 243 1.17 14.15 -19.22
N VAL A 244 2.39 14.46 -18.78
CA VAL A 244 3.24 15.49 -19.40
C VAL A 244 4.46 14.89 -20.07
N VAL A 245 5.18 14.00 -19.38
CA VAL A 245 6.50 13.51 -19.83
C VAL A 245 6.37 12.31 -20.77
N ALA A 246 5.36 11.46 -20.58
CA ALA A 246 5.21 10.25 -21.36
C ALA A 246 4.85 10.54 -22.83
N ARG A 247 5.62 9.96 -23.76
CA ARG A 247 5.39 10.11 -25.20
C ARG A 247 4.41 9.05 -25.69
N PRO A 248 3.39 9.39 -26.49
CA PRO A 248 2.47 8.40 -27.05
C PRO A 248 3.21 7.34 -27.89
N ARG A 249 2.88 6.06 -27.72
CA ARG A 249 3.42 4.95 -28.52
C ARG A 249 2.31 3.94 -28.81
N ARG A 250 2.39 3.20 -29.93
CA ARG A 250 1.41 2.15 -30.24
C ARG A 250 1.39 1.11 -29.10
N GLY A 251 0.23 0.93 -28.47
CA GLY A 251 0.04 0.02 -27.35
C GLY A 251 0.46 0.54 -25.97
N GLY A 252 0.79 1.84 -25.81
CA GLY A 252 1.14 2.39 -24.49
C GLY A 252 1.70 3.82 -24.53
N ARG A 253 2.57 4.14 -23.58
CA ARG A 253 3.40 5.35 -23.63
C ARG A 253 4.85 5.00 -23.35
N ASP A 254 5.74 5.69 -24.02
CA ASP A 254 7.17 5.66 -23.76
C ASP A 254 7.49 6.61 -22.61
N LEU A 255 8.20 6.10 -21.60
CA LEU A 255 8.51 6.81 -20.37
C LEU A 255 10.01 7.05 -20.30
N PRO A 256 10.45 8.32 -20.37
CA PRO A 256 11.84 8.68 -20.12
C PRO A 256 12.35 8.09 -18.80
N GLU A 257 13.46 7.37 -18.86
CA GLU A 257 14.11 6.76 -17.69
C GLU A 257 14.81 7.82 -16.82
N GLU A 258 15.09 8.98 -17.41
CA GLU A 258 15.76 10.12 -16.78
C GLU A 258 14.86 10.82 -15.75
N PHE A 259 13.53 10.81 -15.95
CA PHE A 259 12.58 11.45 -15.04
C PHE A 259 12.15 10.51 -13.89
N THR A 260 13.13 10.14 -13.08
CA THR A 260 12.91 9.33 -11.87
C THR A 260 12.25 10.15 -10.76
N PHE A 261 11.70 9.46 -9.75
CA PHE A 261 11.12 10.12 -8.58
C PHE A 261 12.16 10.89 -7.76
N SER A 262 13.40 10.38 -7.68
CA SER A 262 14.51 11.10 -7.01
C SER A 262 14.79 12.43 -7.70
N VAL A 263 14.90 12.43 -9.04
CA VAL A 263 15.13 13.64 -9.84
C VAL A 263 14.01 14.66 -9.61
N PHE A 264 12.76 14.20 -9.57
CA PHE A 264 11.62 15.05 -9.26
C PHE A 264 11.69 15.68 -7.85
N CYS A 265 12.00 14.88 -6.83
CA CYS A 265 12.19 15.39 -5.47
C CYS A 265 13.37 16.36 -5.37
N ASP A 266 14.47 16.09 -6.08
CA ASP A 266 15.63 16.98 -6.14
C ASP A 266 15.24 18.32 -6.77
N TRP A 267 14.46 18.35 -7.85
CA TRP A 267 14.00 19.60 -8.46
C TRP A 267 13.15 20.43 -7.51
N ILE A 268 12.22 19.79 -6.78
CA ILE A 268 11.42 20.47 -5.75
C ILE A 268 12.33 21.03 -4.65
N ARG A 269 13.32 20.26 -4.20
CA ARG A 269 14.28 20.72 -3.18
C ARG A 269 14.99 21.99 -3.64
N HIS A 270 15.53 22.02 -4.86
CA HIS A 270 16.24 23.20 -5.37
C HIS A 270 15.32 24.43 -5.46
N ALA A 271 14.09 24.26 -5.93
CA ALA A 271 13.11 25.35 -5.99
C ALA A 271 12.78 25.89 -4.58
N LEU A 272 12.61 25.00 -3.59
CA LEU A 272 12.38 25.39 -2.20
C LEU A 272 13.61 26.05 -1.55
N GLU A 273 14.82 25.63 -1.90
CA GLU A 273 16.06 26.23 -1.40
C GLU A 273 16.22 27.68 -1.89
N GLU A 274 15.84 27.94 -3.15
CA GLU A 274 15.80 29.27 -3.74
C GLU A 274 14.71 30.13 -3.09
N GLU A 275 13.48 29.62 -2.99
CA GLU A 275 12.32 30.38 -2.46
C GLU A 275 12.46 30.69 -0.97
N LEU A 276 12.97 29.74 -0.17
CA LEU A 276 13.11 29.89 1.29
C LEU A 276 14.44 30.54 1.70
N GLU A 277 15.26 30.98 0.74
CA GLU A 277 16.61 31.53 0.95
C GLU A 277 17.44 30.69 1.94
N ARG A 278 17.47 29.37 1.76
CA ARG A 278 18.07 28.49 2.78
C ARG A 278 19.57 28.75 2.90
N ARG A 279 20.02 29.20 4.08
CA ARG A 279 21.43 29.46 4.38
C ARG A 279 22.02 28.38 5.28
N TRP A 280 23.21 27.92 4.93
CA TRP A 280 24.02 27.02 5.75
C TRP A 280 25.14 27.82 6.40
N LYS A 281 25.33 27.68 7.71
CA LYS A 281 26.51 28.17 8.42
C LYS A 281 27.24 26.96 8.96
N ILE A 282 28.47 26.76 8.49
CA ILE A 282 29.33 25.67 8.93
C ILE A 282 30.46 26.31 9.73
N GLU A 283 30.62 25.87 10.98
CA GLU A 283 31.79 26.23 11.76
C GLU A 283 32.97 25.41 11.24
N MET A 284 34.00 26.11 10.75
CA MET A 284 35.22 25.45 10.29
C MET A 284 35.95 24.85 11.49
N ASN A 285 36.74 23.79 11.26
CA ASN A 285 37.51 23.14 12.31
C ASN A 285 38.54 24.06 13.02
N GLY A 286 38.72 25.30 12.55
CA GLY A 286 39.63 26.29 13.13
C GLY A 286 41.12 26.01 12.88
N VAL A 287 41.45 24.84 12.31
CA VAL A 287 42.83 24.36 12.12
C VAL A 287 43.20 24.10 10.65
N GLY A 288 42.24 24.19 9.72
CA GLY A 288 42.49 23.95 8.29
C GLY A 288 42.67 22.47 7.93
N VAL A 289 43.27 22.17 6.78
CA VAL A 289 43.62 20.79 6.40
C VAL A 289 44.87 20.36 7.18
N PRO A 290 44.83 19.27 7.97
CA PRO A 290 46.01 18.82 8.71
C PRO A 290 47.17 18.46 7.77
N ASP A 291 48.40 18.86 8.12
CA ASP A 291 49.62 18.65 7.32
C ASP A 291 49.87 17.17 6.93
N ALA A 292 49.32 16.23 7.69
CA ALA A 292 49.38 14.79 7.40
C ALA A 292 48.74 14.39 6.06
N TYR A 293 47.86 15.22 5.49
CA TYR A 293 47.22 14.97 4.19
C TYR A 293 47.92 15.68 3.02
N THR A 294 48.87 16.57 3.29
CA THR A 294 49.59 17.33 2.26
C THR A 294 50.67 16.49 1.56
N SER A 295 51.18 15.45 2.24
CA SER A 295 52.24 14.56 1.73
C SER A 295 51.76 13.47 0.76
N ALA A 296 50.45 13.30 0.56
CA ALA A 296 49.88 12.36 -0.40
C ALA A 296 49.64 12.96 -1.80
N ALA A 297 49.98 14.24 -2.00
CA ALA A 297 49.86 14.95 -3.27
C ALA A 297 51.24 15.30 -3.87
N GLY A 298 52.20 14.39 -3.75
CA GLY A 298 53.52 14.45 -4.39
C GLY A 298 53.72 13.28 -5.35
#